data_AF-A0A955JYC9-F1
#
_entry.id   AF-A0A955JYC9-F1
#
_cell.length_a   1.000
_cell.length_b   1.000
_cell.length_c   1.000
_cell.angle_alpha   90.00
_cell.angle_beta   90.00
_cell.angle_gamma   90.00
#
_symmetry.space_group_name_H-M   'P 1'
#
loop_
_entity.id
_entity.type
_entity.pdbx_description
1 polymer ?
#
loop_
_entity_poly.entity_id
_entity_poly.type
_entity_poly.pdbx_seq_one_letter_code
_entity_poly.pdbx_strand_id
1 'polypeptide(L)' 'EVPTLRVPNGMENDEGQLIWLHQDSVLKSGHELVDDINYLWHDIVHTDKLLFFSGKLDRQEKIIQHSLFPL' A
#
# COMPACT_ATOMS: atom_id res chain seq x y z
N GLU A 1 2.05 -0.27 -19.25
CA GLU A 1 2.85 0.92 -18.89
C GLU A 1 1.94 2.12 -18.69
N VAL A 2 2.27 3.00 -17.75
CA VAL A 2 1.58 4.28 -17.56
C VAL A 2 2.38 5.34 -18.35
N PRO A 3 1.83 5.95 -19.40
CA PRO A 3 2.59 6.81 -20.33
C PRO A 3 2.98 8.17 -19.72
N THR A 4 2.39 8.56 -18.59
CA THR A 4 2.70 9.80 -17.89
C THR A 4 2.38 9.70 -16.40
N LEU A 5 3.21 10.32 -15.56
CA LEU A 5 2.95 10.50 -14.13
C LEU A 5 2.00 11.68 -13.84
N ARG A 6 1.42 12.30 -14.88
CA ARG A 6 0.46 13.39 -14.71
C ARG A 6 -0.86 12.85 -14.18
N VAL A 7 -1.22 13.27 -12.97
CA VAL A 7 -2.53 12.94 -12.39
C VAL A 7 -3.62 13.79 -13.08
N PRO A 8 -4.69 13.17 -13.64
CA PRO A 8 -5.70 13.89 -14.43
C PRO A 8 -6.42 15.03 -13.69
N ASN A 9 -6.57 14.89 -12.37
CA ASN A 9 -7.33 15.82 -11.53
C ASN A 9 -6.44 16.67 -10.60
N GLY A 10 -5.14 16.75 -10.88
CA GLY A 10 -4.18 17.39 -9.99
C GLY A 10 -3.77 16.51 -8.81
N MET A 11 -2.99 17.08 -7.90
CA MET A 11 -2.39 16.35 -6.77
C MET A 11 -3.16 16.51 -5.47
N GLU A 12 -4.19 17.34 -5.42
CA GLU A 12 -4.88 17.71 -4.18
C GLU A 12 -6.40 17.76 -4.40
N ASN A 13 -7.16 17.31 -3.42
CA ASN A 13 -8.61 17.44 -3.35
C ASN A 13 -9.06 17.57 -1.88
N ASP A 14 -10.37 17.57 -1.64
CA ASP A 14 -10.95 17.68 -0.29
C ASP A 14 -10.66 16.46 0.62
N GLU A 15 -10.11 15.38 0.07
CA GLU A 15 -9.75 14.15 0.80
C GLU A 15 -8.25 14.10 1.16
N GLY A 16 -7.41 14.89 0.48
CA GLY A 16 -5.99 14.99 0.79
C GLY A 16 -5.10 15.31 -0.40
N GLN A 17 -3.83 14.93 -0.26
CA GLN A 17 -2.77 15.17 -1.26
C GLN A 17 -2.17 13.85 -1.73
N LEU A 18 -2.05 13.70 -3.04
CA LEU A 18 -1.27 12.67 -3.69
C LEU A 18 0.21 13.06 -3.67
N ILE A 19 1.06 12.09 -3.37
CA ILE A 19 2.51 12.24 -3.39
C ILE A 19 3.13 11.10 -4.20
N TRP A 20 4.19 11.41 -4.92
CA TRP A 20 5.02 10.39 -5.57
C TRP A 20 6.14 9.97 -4.62
N LEU A 21 6.20 8.69 -4.30
CA LEU A 21 7.27 8.10 -3.51
C LEU A 21 8.00 7.04 -4.34
N HIS A 22 9.32 6.98 -4.17
CA HIS A 22 10.08 5.83 -4.66
C HIS A 22 9.64 4.58 -3.90
N GLN A 23 9.58 3.43 -4.56
CA GLN A 23 9.08 2.19 -3.95
C GLN A 23 9.83 1.82 -2.66
N ASP A 24 11.14 2.08 -2.61
CA ASP A 24 12.01 1.78 -1.45
C ASP A 24 11.81 2.76 -0.28
N SER A 25 11.07 3.83 -0.51
CA SER A 25 10.79 4.90 0.46
C SER A 25 9.41 4.76 1.09
N VAL A 26 8.49 3.96 0.55
CA VAL A 26 7.09 3.88 1.03
C VAL A 26 7.02 3.52 2.51
N LEU A 27 7.63 2.39 2.90
CA LEU A 27 7.67 1.94 4.30
C LEU A 27 8.55 2.81 5.22
N LYS A 28 9.29 3.78 4.66
CA LYS A 28 10.19 4.69 5.40
C LYS A 28 9.72 6.15 5.36
N SER A 29 8.56 6.42 4.76
CA SER A 29 8.14 7.77 4.40
C SER A 29 7.75 8.65 5.59
N GLY A 30 7.59 8.06 6.78
CA GLY A 30 7.12 8.76 7.98
C GLY A 30 5.61 9.07 7.95
N HIS A 31 4.92 8.78 6.85
CA HIS A 31 3.47 8.81 6.78
C HIS A 31 2.87 7.60 7.48
N GLU A 32 1.73 7.81 8.16
CA GLU A 32 0.97 6.68 8.67
C GLU A 32 0.34 5.94 7.48
N LEU A 33 0.68 4.66 7.37
CA LEU A 33 0.14 3.77 6.36
C LEU A 33 -0.98 2.93 6.97
N VAL A 34 -1.94 2.54 6.13
CA VAL A 34 -2.83 1.44 6.45
C VAL A 34 -2.00 0.18 6.74
N ASP A 35 -2.44 -0.59 7.72
CA ASP A 35 -1.54 -1.54 8.38
C ASP A 35 -1.13 -2.70 7.47
N ASP A 36 -2.00 -3.10 6.55
CA ASP A 36 -1.76 -4.17 5.57
C ASP A 36 -0.59 -3.88 4.61
N ILE A 37 -0.35 -2.61 4.27
CA ILE A 37 0.80 -2.20 3.44
C ILE A 37 2.12 -2.57 4.12
N ASN A 38 2.20 -2.55 5.45
CA ASN A 38 3.42 -2.95 6.17
C ASN A 38 3.78 -4.42 5.95
N TYR A 39 2.80 -5.26 5.61
CA TYR A 39 2.98 -6.70 5.40
C TYR A 39 3.08 -7.04 3.91
N LEU A 40 2.32 -6.35 3.06
CA LEU A 40 2.12 -6.73 1.65
C LEU A 40 2.97 -5.95 0.66
N TRP A 41 3.55 -4.80 1.05
CA TRP A 41 4.24 -3.93 0.09
C TRP A 41 5.32 -4.65 -0.70
N HIS A 42 6.12 -5.49 -0.02
CA HIS A 42 7.19 -6.24 -0.68
C HIS A 42 6.64 -7.16 -1.77
N ASP A 43 5.59 -7.93 -1.46
CA ASP A 43 4.98 -8.83 -2.42
C ASP A 43 4.33 -8.04 -3.57
N ILE A 44 3.56 -6.99 -3.27
CA ILE A 44 2.87 -6.17 -4.29
C ILE A 44 3.85 -5.61 -5.34
N VAL A 45 5.04 -5.16 -4.93
CA VAL A 45 5.97 -4.50 -5.86
C VAL A 45 6.98 -5.44 -6.53
N HIS A 46 7.16 -6.67 -6.03
CA HIS A 46 8.16 -7.61 -6.57
C HIS A 46 7.58 -8.89 -7.17
N THR A 47 6.28 -9.18 -7.00
CA THR A 47 5.64 -10.36 -7.58
C THR A 47 4.63 -9.98 -8.65
N ASP A 48 4.51 -10.83 -9.67
CA ASP A 48 3.46 -10.79 -10.69
C ASP A 48 2.31 -11.76 -10.38
N LYS A 49 2.40 -12.45 -9.23
CA LYS A 49 1.44 -13.48 -8.82
C LYS A 49 0.23 -12.85 -8.13
N LEU A 50 -0.91 -13.50 -8.34
CA LEU A 50 -2.09 -13.26 -7.51
C LEU A 50 -1.82 -13.77 -6.09
N LEU A 51 -2.31 -13.01 -5.11
CA LEU A 51 -2.14 -13.31 -3.70
C LEU A 51 -3.50 -13.16 -3.01
N PHE A 52 -3.73 -13.99 -1.99
CA PHE A 52 -4.80 -13.78 -1.01
C PHE A 52 -4.20 -13.41 0.33
N PHE A 53 -4.65 -12.29 0.88
CA PHE A 53 -4.31 -11.85 2.23
C PHE A 53 -5.52 -12.02 3.15
N SER A 54 -5.30 -12.61 4.32
CA SER A 54 -6.27 -12.67 5.40
C SER A 54 -5.67 -12.07 6.65
N GLY A 55 -6.29 -11.03 7.20
CA GLY A 55 -5.88 -10.36 8.43
C GLY A 55 -6.99 -10.39 9.49
N LYS A 56 -6.61 -10.60 10.74
CA LYS A 56 -7.47 -10.36 11.91
C LYS A 56 -7.05 -9.05 12.56
N LEU A 57 -8.01 -8.15 12.73
CA LEU A 57 -7.78 -6.83 13.30
C LEU A 57 -8.11 -6.80 14.80
N ASP A 58 -7.43 -5.92 15.53
CA ASP A 58 -7.84 -5.50 16.87
C ASP A 58 -8.88 -4.34 16.82
N ARG A 59 -9.17 -3.73 17.98
CA ARG A 59 -10.14 -2.62 18.08
C ARG A 59 -9.60 -1.30 17.53
N GLN A 60 -8.31 -1.23 17.23
CA GLN A 60 -7.61 -0.08 16.66
C GLN A 60 -7.32 -0.31 15.16
N GLU A 61 -7.95 -1.33 14.56
CA GLU A 61 -7.76 -1.70 13.15
C GLU A 61 -6.32 -2.11 12.81
N LYS A 62 -5.54 -2.55 13.81
CA LYS A 62 -4.19 -3.09 13.60
C LYS A 62 -4.25 -4.60 13.47
N ILE A 63 -3.43 -5.15 12.57
CA ILE A 63 -3.34 -6.57 12.26
C ILE A 63 -2.59 -7.27 13.38
N ILE A 64 -3.29 -8.15 14.08
CA ILE A 64 -2.72 -8.98 15.16
C ILE A 64 -2.37 -10.40 14.70
N GLN A 65 -2.96 -10.84 13.59
CA GLN A 65 -2.67 -12.14 12.98
C GLN A 65 -2.95 -12.04 11.48
N HIS A 66 -2.07 -12.62 10.66
CA HIS A 66 -2.27 -12.65 9.22
C HIS A 66 -1.83 -13.96 8.56
N SER A 67 -2.26 -14.16 7.33
CA SER A 67 -1.79 -15.22 6.44
C SER A 67 -1.81 -14.73 5.00
N LEU A 68 -0.78 -15.10 4.24
CA LEU A 68 -0.61 -14.77 2.83
C LEU A 68 -0.51 -16.06 2.03
N PHE A 69 -1.31 -16.18 0.97
CA PHE A 69 -1.37 -17.36 0.12
C PHE A 69 -1.12 -16.97 -1.33
N PRO A 70 -0.12 -17.56 -2.01
CA PRO A 70 0.01 -17.40 -3.45
C PRO A 70 -1.04 -18.24 -4.18
N LEU A 71 -1.55 -17.69 -5.29
CA LEU A 71 -2.41 -18.39 -6.25
C LEU A 71 -1.58 -19.10 -7.32
#